data_AF-W4V1I0-F1
#
_entry.id   AF-W4V1I0-F1
#
_cell.length_a   1.000
_cell.length_b   1.000
_cell.length_c   1.000
_cell.angle_alpha   90.00
_cell.angle_beta   90.00
_cell.angle_gamma   90.00
#
_symmetry.space_group_name_H-M   'P 1'
#
loop_
_entity.id
_entity.type
_entity.pdbx_description
1 polymer ?
#
loop_
_entity_poly.entity_id
_entity_poly.type
_entity_poly.pdbx_seq_one_letter_code
_entity_poly.pdbx_strand_id
1 'polypeptide(L)'
;MIEFNTYSLKARVYPSVIVLFPCFILAIVYVTNVELYYHYFTSFTCLGVFSFVLAQIGRHNGKKKENKLFKQWGGKPTSLILRHSNDHLDIHTKKRFHTKLEQTIPDIKIPTNEEEMENLQAADVIYDSCTKFLISKTRDTSKYSLLFKENINYGFRRNLWGMKTLAIGIITICILVHSFMMTQKFTSIETVKTKDWMLLGIFILFVLFWSLMVNREWVKTTALAYAERLYETLHE
;
A
#
# COMPACT_ATOMS: atom_id res chain seq x y z
N MET A 1 16.75 -9.41 21.43
CA MET A 1 15.33 -9.56 21.07
C MET A 1 15.14 -8.87 19.74
N ILE A 2 14.82 -9.59 18.66
CA ILE A 2 14.62 -8.95 17.35
C ILE A 2 13.29 -8.21 17.44
N GLU A 3 13.32 -6.90 17.71
CA GLU A 3 12.13 -6.06 17.55
C GLU A 3 11.76 -6.08 16.07
N PHE A 4 10.81 -6.94 15.72
CA PHE A 4 10.18 -6.87 14.42
C PHE A 4 9.49 -5.52 14.34
N ASN A 5 10.10 -4.62 13.56
CA ASN A 5 9.51 -3.32 13.30
C ASN A 5 8.12 -3.52 12.68
N THR A 6 7.08 -3.26 13.47
CA THR A 6 5.66 -3.44 13.11
C THR A 6 5.32 -2.81 11.76
N TYR A 7 5.97 -1.69 11.44
CA TYR A 7 5.83 -1.05 10.14
C TYR A 7 6.36 -1.94 9.01
N SER A 8 7.58 -2.46 9.16
CA SER A 8 8.19 -3.31 8.13
C SER A 8 7.35 -4.56 7.88
N LEU A 9 6.83 -5.19 8.94
CA LEU A 9 5.96 -6.36 8.81
C LEU A 9 4.65 -6.01 8.08
N LYS A 10 3.86 -5.09 8.64
CA LYS A 10 2.50 -4.80 8.14
C LYS A 10 2.51 -4.06 6.81
N ALA A 11 3.39 -3.06 6.64
CA ALA A 11 3.39 -2.23 5.44
C ALA A 11 4.21 -2.83 4.28
N ARG A 12 5.13 -3.78 4.53
CA ARG A 12 6.05 -4.29 3.48
C ARG A 12 6.00 -5.80 3.28
N VAL A 13 6.09 -6.58 4.35
CA VAL A 13 6.09 -8.05 4.26
C VAL A 13 4.71 -8.58 3.90
N TYR A 14 3.65 -8.15 4.58
CA TYR A 14 2.27 -8.61 4.30
C TYR A 14 1.83 -8.39 2.85
N PRO A 15 2.05 -7.21 2.22
CA PRO A 15 1.83 -7.04 0.79
C PRO A 15 2.50 -8.10 -0.08
N SER A 16 3.73 -8.48 0.27
CA SER A 16 4.52 -9.44 -0.50
C SER A 16 4.00 -10.87 -0.35
N VAL A 17 3.53 -11.22 0.85
CA VAL A 17 2.84 -12.49 1.12
C VAL A 17 1.56 -12.59 0.28
N ILE A 18 0.76 -11.51 0.21
CA ILE A 18 -0.47 -11.48 -0.62
C ILE A 18 -0.15 -11.69 -2.10
N VAL A 19 0.95 -11.12 -2.59
CA VAL A 19 1.41 -11.29 -3.99
C VAL A 19 1.80 -12.76 -4.28
N LEU A 20 2.42 -13.45 -3.33
CA LEU A 20 2.85 -14.84 -3.48
C LEU A 20 1.77 -15.87 -3.14
N PHE A 21 0.66 -15.45 -2.55
CA PHE A 21 -0.38 -16.34 -2.07
C PHE A 21 -0.98 -17.27 -3.14
N PRO A 22 -1.18 -16.84 -4.41
CA PRO A 22 -1.58 -17.75 -5.49
C PRO A 22 -0.62 -18.92 -5.71
N CYS A 23 0.70 -18.69 -5.64
CA CYS A 23 1.70 -19.75 -5.75
C CYS A 23 1.59 -20.76 -4.61
N PHE A 24 1.32 -20.28 -3.40
CA PHE A 24 1.16 -21.12 -2.22
C PHE A 24 -0.05 -22.06 -2.34
N ILE A 25 -1.19 -21.53 -2.79
CA ILE A 25 -2.39 -22.35 -3.05
C ILE A 25 -2.11 -23.39 -4.13
N LEU A 26 -1.47 -23.00 -5.24
CA LEU A 26 -1.09 -23.91 -6.31
C LEU A 26 -0.21 -25.05 -5.79
N ALA A 27 0.81 -24.72 -5.00
CA ALA A 27 1.72 -25.70 -4.42
C ALA A 27 0.97 -26.71 -3.54
N ILE A 28 0.08 -26.26 -2.64
CA ILE A 28 -0.70 -27.15 -1.77
C ILE A 28 -1.54 -28.15 -2.58
N VAL A 29 -2.19 -27.70 -3.66
CA VAL A 29 -3.09 -28.56 -4.45
C VAL A 29 -2.35 -29.69 -5.18
N TYR A 30 -1.09 -29.45 -5.54
CA TYR A 30 -0.28 -30.39 -6.32
C TYR A 30 0.78 -31.15 -5.50
N VAL A 31 1.06 -30.75 -4.26
CA VAL A 31 1.90 -31.52 -3.33
C VAL A 31 1.10 -32.74 -2.84
N THR A 32 1.43 -33.93 -3.34
CA THR A 32 0.69 -35.18 -3.07
C THR A 32 1.35 -36.10 -2.05
N ASN A 33 2.57 -35.83 -1.57
CA ASN A 33 3.32 -36.76 -0.71
C ASN A 33 4.02 -36.05 0.46
N VAL A 34 3.27 -35.75 1.52
CA VAL A 34 3.69 -34.86 2.63
C VAL A 34 4.90 -35.41 3.39
N GLU A 35 5.05 -36.74 3.52
CA GLU A 35 6.19 -37.39 4.20
C GLU A 35 7.50 -37.27 3.40
N LEU A 36 7.45 -37.35 2.06
CA LEU A 36 8.63 -37.15 1.19
C LEU A 36 9.05 -35.69 1.10
N TYR A 37 8.10 -34.78 1.34
CA TYR A 37 8.24 -33.34 1.15
C TYR A 37 8.42 -32.55 2.45
N TYR A 38 8.76 -33.19 3.57
CA TYR A 38 9.18 -32.47 4.79
C TYR A 38 10.40 -31.55 4.54
N HIS A 39 11.22 -31.84 3.53
CA HIS A 39 12.27 -30.94 3.05
C HIS A 39 11.73 -29.61 2.46
N TYR A 40 10.43 -29.49 2.18
CA TYR A 40 9.74 -28.25 1.77
C TYR A 40 9.49 -27.31 2.96
N PHE A 41 9.98 -27.61 4.17
CA PHE A 41 10.28 -26.57 5.15
C PHE A 41 11.18 -25.47 4.53
N THR A 42 12.02 -25.83 3.54
CA THR A 42 12.75 -24.89 2.68
C THR A 42 11.84 -24.03 1.78
N SER A 43 10.65 -24.51 1.39
CA SER A 43 9.64 -23.69 0.68
C SER A 43 9.02 -22.63 1.58
N PHE A 44 8.88 -22.91 2.89
CA PHE A 44 8.49 -21.91 3.89
C PHE A 44 9.62 -20.86 4.10
N THR A 45 10.88 -21.30 4.13
CA THR A 45 12.04 -20.41 4.14
C THR A 45 12.14 -19.57 2.87
N CYS A 46 11.85 -20.16 1.70
CA CYS A 46 11.73 -19.44 0.43
C CYS A 46 10.62 -18.39 0.51
N LEU A 47 9.43 -18.71 1.04
CA LEU A 47 8.38 -17.70 1.25
C LEU A 47 8.85 -16.55 2.15
N GLY A 48 9.60 -16.83 3.21
CA GLY A 48 10.23 -15.81 4.06
C GLY A 48 11.25 -14.94 3.32
N VAL A 49 12.21 -15.55 2.62
CA VAL A 49 13.28 -14.84 1.89
C VAL A 49 12.73 -14.08 0.68
N PHE A 50 11.86 -14.71 -0.12
CA PHE A 50 11.20 -14.07 -1.26
C PHE A 50 10.26 -12.96 -0.81
N SER A 51 9.53 -13.11 0.30
CA SER A 51 8.71 -12.02 0.82
C SER A 51 9.55 -10.82 1.28
N PHE A 52 10.74 -11.04 1.82
CA PHE A 52 11.66 -9.95 2.15
C PHE A 52 12.20 -9.24 0.89
N VAL A 53 12.62 -9.98 -0.14
CA VAL A 53 13.07 -9.38 -1.41
C VAL A 53 11.92 -8.64 -2.10
N LEU A 54 10.74 -9.25 -2.17
CA LEU A 54 9.54 -8.62 -2.70
C LEU A 54 9.12 -7.39 -1.89
N ALA A 55 9.34 -7.37 -0.58
CA ALA A 55 9.07 -6.20 0.24
C ALA A 55 9.95 -5.01 -0.20
N GLN A 56 11.20 -5.25 -0.61
CA GLN A 56 12.06 -4.22 -1.17
C GLN A 56 11.58 -3.78 -2.56
N ILE A 57 11.22 -4.73 -3.42
CA ILE A 57 10.69 -4.44 -4.78
C ILE A 57 9.40 -3.64 -4.69
N GLY A 58 8.46 -4.05 -3.84
CA GLY A 58 7.18 -3.39 -3.62
C GLY A 58 7.35 -1.98 -3.06
N ARG A 59 8.27 -1.79 -2.10
CA ARG A 59 8.62 -0.45 -1.60
C ARG A 59 9.22 0.41 -2.70
N HIS A 60 10.19 -0.10 -3.45
CA HIS A 60 10.86 0.66 -4.51
C HIS A 60 9.87 1.06 -5.61
N ASN A 61 9.09 0.11 -6.12
CA ASN A 61 8.09 0.37 -7.15
C ASN A 61 6.96 1.28 -6.65
N GLY A 62 6.52 1.09 -5.40
CA GLY A 62 5.55 1.97 -4.74
C GLY A 62 6.06 3.41 -4.69
N LYS A 63 7.30 3.62 -4.24
CA LYS A 63 7.93 4.96 -4.21
C LYS A 63 8.17 5.56 -5.59
N LYS A 64 8.63 4.77 -6.56
CA LYS A 64 8.83 5.24 -7.94
C LYS A 64 7.53 5.73 -8.58
N LYS A 65 6.42 5.06 -8.29
CA LYS A 65 5.10 5.44 -8.80
C LYS A 65 4.41 6.53 -7.95
N GLU A 66 4.85 6.75 -6.70
CA GLU A 66 4.30 7.77 -5.79
C GLU A 66 4.35 9.18 -6.37
N ASN A 67 5.47 9.57 -6.97
CA ASN A 67 5.60 10.87 -7.64
C ASN A 67 4.61 11.02 -8.80
N LYS A 68 4.30 9.93 -9.52
CA LYS A 68 3.29 9.94 -10.59
C LYS A 68 1.88 10.09 -10.02
N LEU A 69 1.60 9.43 -8.88
CA LEU A 69 0.32 9.57 -8.18
C LEU A 69 0.11 11.00 -7.70
N PHE A 70 1.11 11.61 -7.06
CA PHE A 70 1.01 13.00 -6.59
C PHE A 70 0.73 13.98 -7.74
N LYS A 71 1.42 13.84 -8.87
CA LYS A 71 1.13 14.65 -10.07
C LYS A 71 -0.32 14.47 -10.56
N GLN A 72 -0.84 13.23 -10.54
CA GLN A 72 -2.22 12.95 -10.96
C GLN A 72 -3.26 13.45 -9.97
N TRP A 73 -2.95 13.47 -8.67
CA TRP A 73 -3.83 14.01 -7.64
C TRP A 73 -3.75 15.54 -7.52
N GLY A 74 -2.86 16.18 -8.28
CA GLY A 74 -2.64 17.63 -8.24
C GLY A 74 -1.72 18.10 -7.11
N GLY A 75 -1.08 17.19 -6.37
CA GLY A 75 -0.20 17.50 -5.25
C GLY A 75 0.02 16.31 -4.31
N LYS A 76 0.83 16.51 -3.26
CA LYS A 76 0.93 15.56 -2.15
C LYS A 76 -0.33 15.67 -1.29
N PRO A 77 -0.90 14.56 -0.80
CA PRO A 77 -2.09 14.59 0.07
C PRO A 77 -1.93 15.49 1.31
N THR A 78 -0.73 15.55 1.89
CA THR A 78 -0.40 16.41 3.03
C THR A 78 -0.41 17.90 2.69
N SER A 79 -0.12 18.28 1.45
CA SER A 79 -0.18 19.68 1.01
C SER A 79 -1.59 20.00 0.52
N LEU A 80 -2.20 19.07 -0.24
CA LEU A 80 -3.56 19.18 -0.74
C LEU A 80 -4.57 19.49 0.35
N ILE A 81 -4.48 18.82 1.51
CA ILE A 81 -5.43 19.00 2.61
C ILE A 81 -5.35 20.40 3.26
N LEU A 82 -4.21 21.08 3.14
CA LEU A 82 -4.03 22.45 3.64
C LEU A 82 -4.43 23.51 2.63
N ARG A 83 -4.52 23.19 1.34
CA ARG A 83 -4.90 24.16 0.32
C ARG A 83 -6.29 24.70 0.55
N HIS A 84 -6.48 26.00 0.41
CA HIS A 84 -7.79 26.66 0.50
C HIS A 84 -8.77 26.08 -0.52
N SER A 85 -8.29 25.79 -1.73
CA SER A 85 -9.05 25.20 -2.84
C SER A 85 -9.52 23.74 -2.66
N ASN A 86 -9.06 23.02 -1.63
CA ASN A 86 -9.38 21.60 -1.44
C ASN A 86 -10.51 21.36 -0.42
N ASP A 87 -11.61 20.74 -0.85
CA ASP A 87 -12.79 20.53 0.01
C ASP A 87 -12.76 19.23 0.83
N HIS A 88 -11.60 18.56 0.97
CA HIS A 88 -11.53 17.34 1.78
C HIS A 88 -11.79 17.60 3.27
N LEU A 89 -11.31 18.75 3.76
CA LEU A 89 -11.63 19.26 5.11
C LEU A 89 -12.62 20.41 4.99
N ASP A 90 -13.52 20.51 5.97
CA ASP A 90 -14.37 21.67 6.11
C ASP A 90 -13.54 22.95 6.39
N ILE A 91 -14.11 24.10 6.00
CA ILE A 91 -13.44 25.40 6.08
C ILE A 91 -13.02 25.77 7.52
N HIS A 92 -13.79 25.35 8.54
CA HIS A 92 -13.50 25.69 9.93
C HIS A 92 -12.35 24.84 10.49
N THR A 93 -12.33 23.54 10.21
CA THR A 93 -11.21 22.65 10.59
C THR A 93 -9.92 23.08 9.91
N LYS A 94 -9.97 23.41 8.62
CA LYS A 94 -8.79 23.90 7.88
C LYS A 94 -8.24 25.20 8.47
N LYS A 95 -9.12 26.17 8.77
CA LYS A 95 -8.73 27.42 9.43
C LYS A 95 -8.09 27.16 10.79
N ARG A 96 -8.64 26.24 11.59
CA ARG A 96 -8.06 25.85 12.89
C ARG A 96 -6.65 25.27 12.72
N PHE A 97 -6.42 24.43 11.72
CA PHE A 97 -5.08 23.89 11.42
C PHE A 97 -4.12 24.99 10.99
N HIS A 98 -4.52 25.88 10.09
CA HIS A 98 -3.69 27.02 9.66
C HIS A 98 -3.26 27.88 10.86
N THR A 99 -4.20 28.31 11.70
CA THR A 99 -3.90 29.10 12.89
C THR A 99 -2.97 28.37 13.86
N LYS A 100 -3.20 27.07 14.08
CA LYS A 100 -2.36 26.28 15.00
C LYS A 100 -0.96 26.05 14.45
N LEU A 101 -0.80 25.91 13.12
CA LEU A 101 0.50 25.81 12.46
C LEU A 101 1.32 27.10 12.66
N GLU A 102 0.72 28.27 12.45
CA GLU A 102 1.39 29.57 12.68
C GLU A 102 1.80 29.77 14.14
N GLN A 103 0.99 29.28 15.09
CA GLN A 103 1.33 29.32 16.51
C GLN A 103 2.44 28.35 16.89
N THR A 104 2.57 27.22 16.18
CA THR A 104 3.46 26.12 16.56
C THR A 104 4.84 26.22 15.91
N ILE A 105 4.90 26.76 14.68
CA ILE A 105 6.13 26.84 13.88
C ILE A 105 6.58 28.31 13.87
N PRO A 106 7.73 28.64 14.49
CA PRO A 106 8.26 29.99 14.46
C PRO A 106 8.48 30.47 13.01
N ASP A 107 8.17 31.74 12.77
CA ASP A 107 8.41 32.44 11.51
C ASP A 107 7.73 31.83 10.27
N ILE A 108 6.74 30.95 10.45
CA ILE A 108 5.89 30.49 9.34
C ILE A 108 4.71 31.44 9.16
N LYS A 109 4.43 31.80 7.91
CA LYS A 109 3.19 32.47 7.50
C LYS A 109 2.43 31.53 6.58
N ILE A 110 1.20 31.17 6.94
CA ILE A 110 0.37 30.35 6.07
C ILE A 110 -0.19 31.24 4.95
N PRO A 111 -0.14 30.81 3.67
CA PRO A 111 -0.66 31.60 2.56
C PRO A 111 -2.14 31.95 2.73
N THR A 112 -2.52 33.17 2.35
CA THR A 112 -3.94 33.52 2.19
C THR A 112 -4.53 32.82 0.95
N ASN A 113 -5.85 32.89 0.79
CA ASN A 113 -6.51 32.31 -0.39
C ASN A 113 -6.05 33.03 -1.67
N GLU A 114 -5.87 34.35 -1.62
CA GLU A 114 -5.37 35.16 -2.73
C GLU A 114 -3.92 34.79 -3.08
N GLU A 115 -3.03 34.70 -2.09
CA GLU A 115 -1.63 34.29 -2.28
C GLU A 115 -1.53 32.86 -2.87
N GLU A 116 -2.39 31.93 -2.44
CA GLU A 116 -2.48 30.58 -3.02
C GLU A 116 -2.94 30.61 -4.48
N MET A 117 -3.94 31.41 -4.81
CA MET A 117 -4.46 31.54 -6.18
C MET A 117 -3.44 32.17 -7.13
N GLU A 118 -2.65 33.14 -6.66
CA GLU A 118 -1.58 33.76 -7.44
C GLU A 118 -0.43 32.80 -7.72
N ASN A 119 0.00 32.02 -6.72
CA ASN A 119 1.09 31.06 -6.88
C ASN A 119 0.94 29.81 -6.00
N LEU A 120 0.21 28.84 -6.54
CA LEU A 120 -0.04 27.54 -5.89
C LEU A 120 1.25 26.78 -5.53
N GLN A 121 2.30 26.90 -6.36
CA GLN A 121 3.56 26.19 -6.13
C GLN A 121 4.32 26.79 -4.95
N ALA A 122 4.32 28.11 -4.80
CA ALA A 122 4.91 28.78 -3.64
C ALA A 122 4.14 28.43 -2.35
N ALA A 123 2.80 28.38 -2.42
CA ALA A 123 1.97 27.94 -1.30
C ALA A 123 2.27 26.49 -0.88
N ASP A 124 2.37 25.57 -1.85
CA ASP A 124 2.75 24.18 -1.61
C ASP A 124 4.11 24.01 -0.92
N VAL A 125 5.09 24.88 -1.22
CA VAL A 125 6.40 24.86 -0.55
C VAL A 125 6.25 25.15 0.95
N ILE A 126 5.38 26.09 1.31
CA ILE A 126 5.08 26.41 2.72
C ILE A 126 4.35 25.23 3.39
N TYR A 127 3.31 24.67 2.75
CA TYR A 127 2.60 23.50 3.27
C TYR A 127 3.50 22.28 3.44
N ASP A 128 4.43 22.05 2.50
CA ASP A 128 5.44 21.01 2.59
C ASP A 128 6.41 21.24 3.77
N SER A 129 6.77 22.49 4.05
CA SER A 129 7.59 22.86 5.22
C SER A 129 6.87 22.52 6.52
N CYS A 130 5.60 22.92 6.65
CA CYS A 130 4.74 22.57 7.78
C CYS A 130 4.63 21.05 7.98
N THR A 131 4.39 20.32 6.90
CA THR A 131 4.34 18.85 6.91
C THR A 131 5.63 18.24 7.46
N LYS A 132 6.80 18.69 6.96
CA LYS A 132 8.11 18.19 7.40
C LYS A 132 8.37 18.48 8.87
N PHE A 133 8.00 19.67 9.34
CA PHE A 133 8.10 20.03 10.74
C PHE A 133 7.26 19.08 11.60
N LEU A 134 5.99 18.86 11.27
CA LEU A 134 5.12 17.96 12.03
C LEU A 134 5.65 16.53 12.06
N ILE A 135 6.07 15.98 10.91
CA ILE A 135 6.69 14.65 10.85
C ILE A 135 7.93 14.56 11.77
N SER A 136 8.69 15.64 11.92
CA SER A 136 9.85 15.66 12.84
C SER A 136 9.44 15.62 14.32
N LYS A 137 8.27 16.17 14.65
CA LYS A 137 7.73 16.22 16.02
C LYS A 137 6.89 15.00 16.39
N THR A 138 6.40 14.25 15.40
CA THR A 138 5.51 13.08 15.60
C THR A 138 6.21 11.74 15.39
N ARG A 139 7.51 11.66 15.64
CA ARG A 139 8.32 10.43 15.44
C ARG A 139 8.05 9.33 16.46
N ASP A 140 7.59 9.68 17.65
CA ASP A 140 7.25 8.72 18.69
C ASP A 140 5.98 7.95 18.30
N THR A 141 6.15 6.71 17.85
CA THR A 141 5.05 5.87 17.37
C THR A 141 4.16 5.34 18.50
N SER A 142 4.63 5.40 19.74
CA SER A 142 3.84 5.01 20.91
C SER A 142 2.92 6.15 21.31
N LYS A 143 3.44 7.39 21.34
CA LYS A 143 2.63 8.60 21.56
C LYS A 143 1.64 8.82 20.41
N TYR A 144 2.12 8.80 19.17
CA TYR A 144 1.34 9.08 17.95
C TYR A 144 0.86 7.78 17.27
N SER A 145 0.27 6.87 18.04
CA SER A 145 -0.08 5.52 17.57
C SER A 145 -1.13 5.49 16.46
N LEU A 146 -2.08 6.41 16.46
CA LEU A 146 -3.08 6.56 15.40
C LEU A 146 -2.45 7.02 14.07
N LEU A 147 -1.59 8.04 14.11
CA LEU A 147 -0.81 8.48 12.96
C LEU A 147 0.07 7.34 12.42
N PHE A 148 0.72 6.59 13.31
CA PHE A 148 1.53 5.45 12.92
C PHE A 148 0.71 4.37 12.21
N LYS A 149 -0.52 4.09 12.68
CA LYS A 149 -1.44 3.16 12.04
C LYS A 149 -1.83 3.61 10.62
N GLU A 150 -2.12 4.89 10.43
CA GLU A 150 -2.42 5.41 9.07
C GLU A 150 -1.20 5.38 8.15
N ASN A 151 0.00 5.64 8.67
CA ASN A 151 1.22 5.48 7.89
C ASN A 151 1.44 4.02 7.45
N ILE A 152 1.13 3.05 8.31
CA ILE A 152 1.13 1.62 7.96
C ILE A 152 0.12 1.33 6.86
N ASN A 153 -1.13 1.80 7.01
CA ASN A 153 -2.20 1.59 6.04
C ASN A 153 -1.83 2.16 4.66
N TYR A 154 -1.33 3.40 4.63
CA TYR A 154 -0.86 4.02 3.40
C TYR A 154 0.29 3.25 2.77
N GLY A 155 1.29 2.87 3.57
CA GLY A 155 2.42 2.05 3.13
C GLY A 155 1.99 0.70 2.53
N PHE A 156 1.04 0.02 3.18
CA PHE A 156 0.47 -1.24 2.72
C PHE A 156 -0.20 -1.11 1.34
N ARG A 157 -1.14 -0.16 1.18
CA ARG A 157 -1.87 0.03 -0.08
C ARG A 157 -0.94 0.47 -1.21
N ARG A 158 -0.03 1.41 -0.93
CA ARG A 158 0.96 1.88 -1.91
C ARG A 158 1.86 0.75 -2.38
N ASN A 159 2.35 -0.10 -1.47
CA ASN A 159 3.26 -1.19 -1.81
C ASN A 159 2.54 -2.30 -2.60
N LEU A 160 1.30 -2.65 -2.22
CA LEU A 160 0.46 -3.56 -3.02
C LEU A 160 0.26 -3.00 -4.43
N TRP A 161 -0.19 -1.76 -4.57
CA TRP A 161 -0.38 -1.14 -5.89
C TRP A 161 0.94 -1.04 -6.69
N GLY A 162 2.06 -0.83 -6.00
CA GLY A 162 3.41 -0.91 -6.57
C GLY A 162 3.67 -2.25 -7.26
N MET A 163 3.21 -3.35 -6.66
CA MET A 163 3.37 -4.73 -7.12
C MET A 163 2.22 -5.26 -8.00
N LYS A 164 1.18 -4.48 -8.29
CA LYS A 164 0.00 -4.93 -9.07
C LYS A 164 0.36 -5.71 -10.35
N THR A 165 1.25 -5.16 -11.17
CA THR A 165 1.66 -5.80 -12.43
C THR A 165 2.37 -7.13 -12.19
N LEU A 166 3.22 -7.19 -11.16
CA LEU A 166 3.93 -8.42 -10.78
C LEU A 166 2.94 -9.48 -10.26
N ALA A 167 1.99 -9.08 -9.42
CA ALA A 167 0.97 -9.96 -8.88
C ALA A 167 0.11 -10.58 -9.98
N ILE A 168 -0.36 -9.77 -10.94
CA ILE A 168 -1.12 -10.26 -12.09
C ILE A 168 -0.27 -11.24 -12.91
N GLY A 169 0.99 -10.93 -13.19
CA GLY A 169 1.89 -11.84 -13.91
C GLY A 169 2.09 -13.18 -13.19
N ILE A 170 2.27 -13.16 -11.86
CA ILE A 170 2.37 -14.37 -11.04
C ILE A 170 1.08 -15.20 -11.11
N ILE A 171 -0.09 -14.56 -11.00
CA ILE A 171 -1.38 -15.25 -11.11
C ILE A 171 -1.55 -15.86 -12.50
N THR A 172 -1.17 -15.15 -13.57
CA THR A 172 -1.21 -15.68 -14.94
C THR A 172 -0.31 -16.91 -15.08
N ILE A 173 0.91 -16.89 -14.54
CA ILE A 173 1.80 -18.06 -14.53
C ILE A 173 1.15 -19.21 -13.76
N CYS A 174 0.55 -18.96 -12.60
CA CYS A 174 -0.15 -19.99 -11.83
C CYS A 174 -1.31 -20.63 -12.61
N ILE A 175 -2.09 -19.82 -13.33
CA ILE A 175 -3.16 -20.30 -14.21
C ILE A 175 -2.58 -21.18 -15.33
N LEU A 176 -1.51 -20.74 -15.99
CA LEU A 176 -0.87 -21.52 -17.07
C LEU A 176 -0.31 -22.85 -16.57
N VAL A 177 0.37 -22.85 -15.42
CA VAL A 177 0.89 -24.09 -14.79
C VAL A 177 -0.27 -25.00 -14.40
N HIS A 178 -1.32 -24.47 -13.77
CA HIS A 178 -2.51 -25.24 -13.43
C HIS A 178 -3.15 -25.86 -14.66
N SER A 179 -3.37 -25.08 -15.73
CA SER A 179 -3.93 -25.57 -17.00
C SER A 179 -3.06 -26.66 -17.64
N PHE A 180 -1.74 -26.53 -17.61
CA PHE A 180 -0.83 -27.56 -18.13
C PHE A 180 -0.83 -28.86 -17.29
N MET A 181 -0.79 -28.74 -15.96
CA MET A 181 -0.83 -29.88 -15.06
C MET A 181 -2.19 -30.58 -15.06
N MET A 182 -3.25 -29.81 -15.31
CA MET A 182 -4.57 -30.31 -15.64
C MET A 182 -4.42 -31.20 -16.88
N THR A 183 -4.04 -30.67 -18.06
CA THR A 183 -4.01 -31.44 -19.32
C THR A 183 -3.14 -32.69 -19.32
N GLN A 184 -2.00 -32.73 -18.61
CA GLN A 184 -1.19 -33.96 -18.53
C GLN A 184 -1.87 -35.13 -17.79
N LYS A 185 -2.86 -34.84 -16.94
CA LYS A 185 -3.74 -35.87 -16.34
C LYS A 185 -4.95 -36.20 -17.21
N PHE A 186 -5.26 -35.38 -18.22
CA PHE A 186 -6.33 -35.59 -19.20
C PHE A 186 -5.81 -36.27 -20.47
N THR A 187 -5.45 -37.55 -20.38
CA THR A 187 -5.51 -38.44 -21.56
C THR A 187 -6.95 -38.88 -21.88
N SER A 188 -7.94 -38.49 -21.06
CA SER A 188 -9.37 -38.74 -21.27
C SER A 188 -10.19 -37.52 -20.86
N ILE A 189 -11.02 -36.99 -21.78
CA ILE A 189 -11.81 -35.75 -21.67
C ILE A 189 -12.85 -35.76 -20.52
N GLU A 190 -13.13 -36.91 -19.88
CA GLU A 190 -14.36 -37.09 -19.11
C GLU A 190 -14.33 -36.74 -17.62
N THR A 191 -13.20 -36.41 -16.97
CA THR A 191 -13.23 -36.18 -15.50
C THR A 191 -12.45 -34.97 -15.01
N VAL A 192 -12.90 -33.76 -15.38
CA VAL A 192 -12.45 -32.56 -14.66
C VAL A 192 -12.92 -32.64 -13.22
N LYS A 193 -11.99 -32.77 -12.28
CA LYS A 193 -12.33 -32.89 -10.86
C LYS A 193 -12.83 -31.53 -10.37
N THR A 194 -13.84 -31.52 -9.49
CA THR A 194 -14.41 -30.30 -8.89
C THR A 194 -13.35 -29.35 -8.33
N LYS A 195 -12.25 -29.89 -7.80
CA LYS A 195 -11.11 -29.12 -7.29
C LYS A 195 -10.42 -28.23 -8.34
N ASP A 196 -10.38 -28.65 -9.60
CA ASP A 196 -9.66 -27.93 -10.66
C ASP A 196 -10.44 -26.68 -11.09
N TRP A 197 -11.77 -26.79 -11.16
CA TRP A 197 -12.68 -25.66 -11.35
C TRP A 197 -12.67 -24.70 -10.17
N MET A 198 -12.64 -25.22 -8.94
CA MET A 198 -12.52 -24.40 -7.74
C MET A 198 -11.22 -23.58 -7.73
N LEU A 199 -10.08 -24.20 -8.04
CA LEU A 199 -8.79 -23.51 -8.09
C LEU A 199 -8.75 -22.43 -9.18
N LEU A 200 -9.30 -22.71 -10.36
CA LEU A 200 -9.43 -21.71 -11.41
C LEU A 200 -10.31 -20.53 -10.96
N GLY A 201 -11.45 -20.81 -10.32
CA GLY A 201 -12.33 -19.79 -9.73
C GLY A 201 -11.59 -18.91 -8.73
N ILE A 202 -10.78 -19.50 -7.85
CA ILE A 202 -9.94 -18.76 -6.89
C ILE A 202 -8.96 -17.83 -7.61
N PHE A 203 -8.28 -18.28 -8.67
CA PHE A 203 -7.37 -17.41 -9.43
C PHE A 203 -8.10 -16.28 -10.16
N ILE A 204 -9.30 -16.54 -10.69
CA ILE A 204 -10.14 -15.49 -11.27
C ILE A 204 -10.48 -14.43 -10.20
N LEU A 205 -10.85 -14.84 -8.99
CA LEU A 205 -11.10 -13.91 -7.88
C LEU A 205 -9.86 -13.08 -7.54
N PHE A 206 -8.66 -13.66 -7.55
CA PHE A 206 -7.43 -12.88 -7.38
C PHE A 206 -7.22 -11.86 -8.51
N VAL A 207 -7.42 -12.25 -9.76
CA VAL A 207 -7.32 -11.32 -10.89
C VAL A 207 -8.32 -10.16 -10.74
N LEU A 208 -9.57 -10.45 -10.34
CA LEU A 208 -10.59 -9.43 -10.11
C LEU A 208 -10.21 -8.50 -8.95
N PHE A 209 -9.75 -9.04 -7.82
CA PHE A 209 -9.25 -8.26 -6.68
C PHE A 209 -8.16 -7.28 -7.12
N TRP A 210 -7.13 -7.77 -7.81
CA TRP A 210 -6.02 -6.95 -8.25
C TRP A 210 -6.43 -5.93 -9.31
N SER A 211 -7.33 -6.30 -10.22
CA SER A 211 -7.76 -5.43 -11.32
C SER A 211 -8.67 -4.31 -10.84
N LEU A 212 -9.67 -4.63 -10.02
CA LEU A 212 -10.74 -3.73 -9.62
C LEU A 212 -10.41 -2.96 -8.33
N MET A 213 -9.97 -3.65 -7.27
CA MET A 213 -9.79 -3.02 -5.95
C MET A 213 -8.45 -2.31 -5.83
N VAL A 214 -7.36 -2.92 -6.30
CA VAL A 214 -6.01 -2.35 -6.18
C VAL A 214 -5.80 -1.30 -7.26
N ASN A 215 -6.33 -0.10 -7.04
CA ASN A 215 -6.28 1.03 -7.98
C ASN A 215 -5.73 2.31 -7.32
N ARG A 216 -5.65 3.40 -8.09
CA ARG A 216 -5.03 4.66 -7.63
C ARG A 216 -5.86 5.37 -6.55
N GLU A 217 -7.18 5.38 -6.68
CA GLU A 217 -8.09 5.96 -5.70
C GLU A 217 -8.02 5.22 -4.37
N TRP A 218 -7.90 3.89 -4.41
CA TRP A 218 -7.73 3.07 -3.22
C TRP A 218 -6.50 3.46 -2.39
N VAL A 219 -5.40 3.85 -3.05
CA VAL A 219 -4.20 4.38 -2.39
C VAL A 219 -4.44 5.81 -1.90
N LYS A 220 -5.10 6.65 -2.71
CA LYS A 220 -5.39 8.06 -2.39
C LYS A 220 -6.18 8.19 -1.08
N THR A 221 -7.19 7.35 -0.86
CA THR A 221 -8.01 7.37 0.37
C THR A 221 -7.15 7.26 1.64
N THR A 222 -6.22 6.29 1.69
CA THR A 222 -5.31 6.16 2.85
C THR A 222 -4.27 7.25 2.94
N ALA A 223 -3.89 7.83 1.80
CA ALA A 223 -2.92 8.90 1.78
C ALA A 223 -3.51 10.21 2.34
N LEU A 224 -4.78 10.47 2.05
CA LEU A 224 -5.56 11.56 2.65
C LEU A 224 -5.83 11.30 4.13
N ALA A 225 -6.24 10.08 4.52
CA ALA A 225 -6.42 9.73 5.93
C ALA A 225 -5.13 9.93 6.76
N TYR A 226 -3.97 9.53 6.22
CA TYR A 226 -2.68 9.81 6.85
C TYR A 226 -2.41 11.31 6.97
N ALA A 227 -2.68 12.08 5.92
CA ALA A 227 -2.49 13.54 5.93
C ALA A 227 -3.38 14.22 6.98
N GLU A 228 -4.65 13.86 7.05
CA GLU A 228 -5.60 14.35 8.05
C GLU A 228 -5.12 14.03 9.47
N ARG A 229 -4.81 12.76 9.76
CA ARG A 229 -4.31 12.36 11.08
C ARG A 229 -3.01 13.07 11.45
N LEU A 230 -2.14 13.39 10.48
CA LEU A 230 -0.92 14.14 10.74
C LEU A 230 -1.24 15.54 11.28
N TYR A 231 -2.18 16.26 10.68
CA TYR A 231 -2.52 17.61 11.13
C TYR A 231 -3.35 17.64 12.41
N GLU A 232 -4.15 16.60 12.68
CA GLU A 232 -4.85 16.48 13.96
C GLU A 232 -3.91 16.39 15.16
N THR A 233 -2.67 15.90 14.97
CA THR A 233 -1.66 15.88 16.05
C THR A 233 -1.30 17.26 16.59
N LEU A 234 -1.68 18.34 15.90
CA LEU A 234 -1.56 19.72 16.40
C LEU A 234 -2.41 19.99 17.65
N HIS A 235 -3.35 19.09 17.97
CA HIS A 235 -4.22 19.16 19.13
C HIS A 235 -3.80 18.23 20.29
N GLU A 236 -2.78 17.39 20.10
CA GLU A 236 -2.25 16.44 21.10
C GLU A 236 -1.03 16.99 21.86
#